data_AF-A0A2W4RPB4-F1
#
_entry.id   AF-A0A2W4RPB4-F1
#
_cell.length_a   1.000
_cell.length_b   1.000
_cell.length_c   1.000
_cell.angle_alpha   90.00
_cell.angle_beta   90.00
_cell.angle_gamma   90.00
#
_symmetry.space_group_name_H-M   'P 1'
#
loop_
_entity.id
_entity.type
_entity.pdbx_description
1 polymer ?
#
loop_
_entity_poly.entity_id
_entity_poly.type
_entity_poly.pdbx_seq_one_letter_code
_entity_poly.pdbx_strand_id
1 'polypeptide(L)'
;MNHARRRTSGEIVNATLLEIFLSFIFVVLALAVFVDNKQRDALQEVDSLRRRLAQLEEENDRLKQENDSLRNQNNSNQHNSPFPPQCPLSSGGRYLLAFRLTEPNRWTAEVLEDWPPFYRGQQLIVTPTSYADQFETLRHASFDGRICRFAVLVYDSDRITKREYQEALVVIRRYFYVAERW
;
A
#
# COMPACT_ATOMS: atom_id res chain seq x y z
N MET A 1 77.81 59.29 13.73
CA MET A 1 77.57 59.38 12.27
C MET A 1 77.20 58.00 11.77
N ASN A 2 75.91 57.73 11.55
CA ASN A 2 75.45 56.43 11.08
C ASN A 2 75.37 56.44 9.56
N HIS A 3 76.25 55.69 8.90
CA HIS A 3 76.16 55.45 7.46
C HIS A 3 74.96 54.55 7.15
N ALA A 4 73.87 55.15 6.70
CA ALA A 4 72.77 54.41 6.08
C ALA A 4 73.28 53.80 4.76
N ARG A 5 73.55 52.50 4.77
CA ARG A 5 73.94 51.71 3.60
C ARG A 5 72.77 51.73 2.60
N ARG A 6 72.90 52.48 1.49
CA ARG A 6 71.93 52.45 0.38
C ARG A 6 71.93 51.05 -0.22
N ARG A 7 70.82 50.31 -0.08
CA ARG A 7 70.58 49.05 -0.79
C ARG A 7 70.65 49.30 -2.30
N THR A 8 71.30 48.39 -3.02
CA THR A 8 71.35 48.45 -4.49
C THR A 8 70.05 47.90 -5.07
N SER A 9 69.60 48.43 -6.21
CA SER A 9 68.32 48.03 -6.83
C SER A 9 68.21 46.50 -7.05
N GLY A 10 69.32 45.81 -7.27
CA GLY A 10 69.37 44.35 -7.40
C GLY A 10 69.04 43.58 -6.12
N GLU A 11 69.42 44.08 -4.94
CA GLU A 11 69.08 43.44 -3.66
C GLU A 11 67.58 43.52 -3.35
N ILE A 12 66.94 44.63 -3.76
CA ILE A 12 65.49 44.82 -3.60
C ILE A 12 64.74 43.86 -4.53
N VAL A 13 65.16 43.76 -5.80
CA VAL A 13 64.53 42.86 -6.78
C VAL A 13 64.64 41.39 -6.35
N ASN A 14 65.79 40.96 -5.85
CA ASN A 14 65.98 39.58 -5.39
C ASN A 14 65.14 39.27 -4.13
N ALA A 15 65.05 40.22 -3.19
CA ALA A 15 64.19 40.08 -2.02
C ALA A 15 62.70 39.98 -2.41
N THR A 16 62.24 40.80 -3.34
CA THR A 16 60.85 40.74 -3.83
C THR A 16 60.54 39.46 -4.61
N LEU A 17 61.50 38.95 -5.40
CA LEU A 17 61.34 37.66 -6.10
C LEU A 17 61.25 36.49 -5.12
N LEU A 18 62.08 36.50 -4.08
CA LEU A 18 62.04 35.49 -3.02
C LEU A 18 60.72 35.54 -2.25
N GLU A 19 60.21 36.73 -1.95
CA GLU A 19 58.92 36.93 -1.27
C GLU A 19 57.74 36.43 -2.12
N ILE A 20 57.74 36.72 -3.43
CA ILE A 20 56.73 36.20 -4.37
C ILE A 20 56.81 34.68 -4.46
N PHE A 21 58.02 34.12 -4.56
CA PHE A 21 58.22 32.67 -4.66
C PHE A 21 57.76 31.94 -3.39
N LEU A 22 58.08 32.48 -2.21
CA LEU A 22 57.60 31.94 -0.93
C LEU A 22 56.08 32.03 -0.84
N SER A 23 55.49 33.17 -1.22
CA SER A 23 54.03 33.34 -1.23
C SER A 23 53.36 32.33 -2.16
N PHE A 24 53.93 32.08 -3.34
CA PHE A 24 53.44 31.09 -4.28
C PHE A 24 53.51 29.66 -3.71
N ILE A 25 54.62 29.28 -3.07
CA ILE A 25 54.75 27.98 -2.40
C ILE A 25 53.68 27.82 -1.32
N PHE A 26 53.45 28.85 -0.50
CA PHE A 26 52.41 28.82 0.53
C PHE A 26 51.01 28.59 -0.06
N VAL A 27 50.68 29.26 -1.17
CA VAL A 27 49.40 29.07 -1.85
C VAL A 27 49.26 27.64 -2.38
N VAL A 28 50.29 27.09 -3.02
CA VAL A 28 50.27 25.72 -3.55
C VAL A 28 50.12 24.69 -2.44
N LEU A 29 50.85 24.84 -1.33
CA LEU A 29 50.74 23.95 -0.17
C LEU A 29 49.36 24.05 0.50
N ALA A 30 48.83 25.27 0.65
CA ALA A 30 47.49 25.48 1.19
C ALA A 30 46.41 24.81 0.34
N LEU A 31 46.51 24.91 -1.00
CA LEU A 31 45.61 24.24 -1.92
C LEU A 31 45.73 22.71 -1.83
N ALA A 32 46.95 22.17 -1.75
CA ALA A 32 47.18 20.73 -1.62
C ALA A 32 46.54 20.17 -0.33
N VAL A 33 46.72 20.85 0.80
CA VAL A 33 46.11 20.46 2.09
C VAL A 33 44.59 20.58 2.04
N PHE A 34 44.05 21.63 1.41
CA PHE A 34 42.61 21.80 1.27
C PHE A 34 41.97 20.67 0.46
N VAL A 35 42.62 20.28 -0.65
CA VAL A 35 42.14 19.18 -1.51
C VAL A 35 42.20 17.84 -0.76
N ASP A 36 43.29 17.55 -0.05
CA ASP A 36 43.42 16.32 0.73
C ASP A 36 42.34 16.22 1.82
N ASN A 37 42.09 17.31 2.54
CA ASN A 37 41.01 17.36 3.55
C ASN A 37 39.63 17.16 2.93
N LYS A 38 39.33 17.83 1.80
CA LYS A 38 38.06 17.64 1.09
C LYS A 38 37.87 16.20 0.60
N GLN A 39 38.93 15.56 0.14
CA GLN A 39 38.89 14.17 -0.29
C GLN A 39 38.63 13.23 0.89
N ARG A 40 39.25 13.46 2.04
CA ARG A 40 39.00 12.69 3.27
C ARG A 40 37.57 12.84 3.78
N ASP A 41 37.04 14.06 3.79
CA ASP A 41 35.66 14.33 4.19
C ASP A 41 34.67 13.58 3.27
N ALA A 42 34.90 13.63 1.95
CA ALA A 42 34.07 12.91 0.98
C ALA A 42 34.12 11.38 1.17
N LEU A 43 35.30 10.83 1.48
CA LEU A 43 35.44 9.40 1.78
C LEU A 43 34.67 9.00 3.04
N GLN A 44 34.74 9.83 4.10
CA GLN A 44 33.98 9.58 5.33
C GLN A 44 32.47 9.66 5.10
N GLU A 45 32.01 10.59 4.27
CA GLU A 45 30.59 10.70 3.92
C GLU A 45 30.10 9.46 3.16
N VAL A 46 30.87 8.98 2.17
CA VAL A 46 30.58 7.75 1.42
C VAL A 46 30.49 6.53 2.35
N ASP A 47 31.43 6.38 3.28
CA ASP A 47 31.41 5.28 4.24
C ASP A 47 30.20 5.37 5.20
N SER A 48 29.83 6.59 5.60
CA SER A 48 28.63 6.81 6.42
C SER A 48 27.34 6.43 5.68
N LEU A 49 27.24 6.79 4.40
CA LEU A 49 26.10 6.47 3.53
C LEU A 49 26.00 4.97 3.26
N ARG A 50 27.13 4.29 3.04
CA ARG A 50 27.18 2.83 2.90
C ARG A 50 26.67 2.11 4.14
N ARG A 51 27.04 2.56 5.34
CA ARG A 51 26.51 1.98 6.60
C ARG A 51 25.00 2.20 6.75
N ARG A 52 24.50 3.39 6.40
CA ARG A 52 23.06 3.68 6.43
C ARG A 52 22.28 2.83 5.43
N LEU A 53 22.81 2.62 4.23
CA LEU A 53 22.21 1.74 3.24
C LEU A 53 22.12 0.29 3.75
N ALA A 54 23.19 -0.23 4.34
CA ALA A 54 23.18 -1.59 4.90
C ALA A 54 22.14 -1.74 6.02
N GLN A 55 22.00 -0.73 6.89
CA GLN A 55 20.97 -0.73 7.94
C GLN A 55 19.54 -0.71 7.37
N LEU A 56 19.30 0.10 6.33
CA LEU A 56 18.00 0.17 5.68
C LEU A 56 17.66 -1.12 4.93
N GLU A 57 18.65 -1.77 4.32
CA GLU A 57 18.48 -3.08 3.69
C GLU A 57 18.10 -4.16 4.72
N GLU A 58 18.79 -4.19 5.87
CA GLU A 58 18.46 -5.10 6.98
C GLU A 58 17.04 -4.86 7.53
N GLU A 59 16.65 -3.60 7.70
CA GLU A 59 15.29 -3.26 8.14
C GLU A 59 14.24 -3.66 7.12
N ASN A 60 14.50 -3.47 5.82
CA ASN A 60 13.61 -3.87 4.75
C ASN A 60 13.41 -5.40 4.72
N ASP A 61 14.49 -6.16 4.88
CA ASP A 61 14.41 -7.62 4.92
C ASP A 61 13.68 -8.13 6.16
N ARG A 62 13.86 -7.47 7.31
CA ARG A 62 13.08 -7.76 8.53
C ARG A 62 11.58 -7.50 8.32
N LEU A 63 11.21 -6.38 7.70
CA LEU A 63 9.82 -6.04 7.41
C LEU A 63 9.18 -7.01 6.40
N LYS A 64 9.94 -7.46 5.39
CA LYS A 64 9.47 -8.51 4.47
C LYS A 64 9.17 -9.82 5.20
N GLN A 65 10.08 -10.26 6.07
CA GLN A 65 9.87 -11.48 6.87
C GLN A 65 8.65 -11.36 7.78
N GLU A 66 8.44 -10.20 8.41
CA GLU A 66 7.25 -9.96 9.23
C GLU A 66 5.96 -10.00 8.40
N ASN A 67 5.96 -9.40 7.21
CA ASN A 67 4.81 -9.42 6.31
C ASN A 67 4.48 -10.84 5.83
N ASP A 68 5.49 -11.64 5.47
CA ASP A 68 5.31 -13.03 5.07
C ASP A 68 4.78 -13.89 6.24
N SER A 69 5.29 -13.66 7.46
CA SER A 69 4.78 -14.31 8.67
C SER A 69 3.31 -13.98 8.92
N LEU A 70 2.93 -12.69 8.84
CA LEU A 70 1.55 -12.25 9.00
C LEU A 70 0.62 -12.82 7.91
N ARG A 71 1.09 -12.89 6.65
CA ARG A 71 0.33 -13.53 5.56
C ARG A 71 0.08 -15.01 5.83
N ASN A 72 1.09 -15.73 6.31
CA ASN A 72 0.96 -17.14 6.64
C ASN A 72 0.02 -17.36 7.84
N GLN A 73 0.07 -16.51 8.86
CA GLN A 73 -0.89 -16.53 9.97
C GLN A 73 -2.31 -16.22 9.52
N ASN A 74 -2.49 -15.29 8.57
CA ASN A 74 -3.83 -14.96 8.06
C ASN A 74 -4.41 -16.11 7.21
N ASN A 75 -3.57 -16.76 6.41
CA ASN A 75 -3.95 -17.96 5.65
C ASN A 75 -4.29 -19.16 6.56
N SER A 76 -3.56 -19.36 7.67
CA SER A 76 -3.90 -20.40 8.64
C SER A 76 -5.17 -20.08 9.43
N ASN A 77 -5.39 -18.81 9.78
CA ASN A 77 -6.60 -18.36 10.47
C ASN A 77 -7.86 -18.36 9.59
N GLN A 78 -7.72 -18.23 8.26
CA GLN A 78 -8.85 -18.43 7.33
C GLN A 78 -9.47 -19.83 7.42
N HIS A 79 -8.70 -20.84 7.83
CA HIS A 79 -9.19 -22.22 7.96
C HIS A 79 -9.88 -22.51 9.31
N ASN A 80 -9.72 -21.64 10.31
CA ASN A 80 -10.28 -21.81 11.67
C ASN A 80 -11.45 -20.85 11.99
N SER A 81 -11.88 -20.05 11.02
CA SER A 81 -13.05 -19.18 11.16
C SER A 81 -14.34 -20.01 11.05
N PRO A 82 -15.31 -19.89 11.98
CA PRO A 82 -16.65 -20.46 11.80
C PRO A 82 -17.43 -19.78 10.65
N PHE A 83 -16.89 -18.69 10.10
CA PHE A 83 -17.43 -17.99 8.95
C PHE A 83 -16.66 -18.41 7.69
N PRO A 84 -17.33 -19.01 6.69
CA PRO A 84 -16.69 -19.36 5.43
C PRO A 84 -16.16 -18.10 4.71
N PRO A 85 -15.01 -18.19 4.02
CA PRO A 85 -14.42 -17.06 3.30
C PRO A 85 -15.33 -16.58 2.16
N GLN A 86 -15.09 -15.38 1.62
CA GLN A 86 -15.83 -14.89 0.46
C GLN A 86 -15.42 -15.66 -0.81
N CYS A 87 -16.39 -16.04 -1.64
CA CYS A 87 -16.10 -16.74 -2.89
C CYS A 87 -15.42 -15.79 -3.89
N PRO A 88 -14.34 -16.23 -4.57
CA PRO A 88 -13.77 -15.45 -5.66
C PRO A 88 -14.76 -15.38 -6.83
N LEU A 89 -14.93 -14.18 -7.39
CA LEU A 89 -15.72 -13.96 -8.60
C LEU A 89 -14.78 -13.95 -9.81
N SER A 90 -15.17 -14.63 -10.89
CA SER A 90 -14.33 -14.84 -12.08
C SER A 90 -13.88 -13.54 -12.78
N SER A 91 -14.65 -12.46 -12.60
CA SER A 91 -14.44 -11.15 -13.23
C SER A 91 -13.71 -10.14 -12.33
N GLY A 92 -13.34 -10.51 -11.10
CA GLY A 92 -12.76 -9.58 -10.13
C GLY A 92 -13.77 -8.61 -9.48
N GLY A 93 -15.08 -8.78 -9.75
CA GLY A 93 -16.14 -8.07 -9.04
C GLY A 93 -16.14 -8.38 -7.53
N ARG A 94 -16.66 -7.45 -6.73
CA ARG A 94 -16.76 -7.62 -5.27
C ARG A 94 -18.08 -8.25 -4.81
N TYR A 95 -19.13 -8.12 -5.61
CA TYR A 95 -20.49 -8.50 -5.22
C TYR A 95 -21.16 -9.21 -6.39
N LEU A 96 -21.89 -10.28 -6.08
CA LEU A 96 -22.60 -11.07 -7.08
C LEU A 96 -24.01 -10.52 -7.34
N LEU A 97 -24.72 -10.17 -6.26
CA LEU A 97 -26.10 -9.68 -6.31
C LEU A 97 -26.23 -8.35 -5.58
N ALA A 98 -27.16 -7.52 -6.04
CA ALA A 98 -27.64 -6.34 -5.35
C ALA A 98 -29.15 -6.45 -5.10
N PHE A 99 -29.56 -6.53 -3.84
CA PHE A 99 -30.96 -6.49 -3.44
C PHE A 99 -31.38 -5.06 -3.15
N ARG A 100 -32.46 -4.60 -3.79
CA ARG A 100 -33.15 -3.36 -3.47
C ARG A 100 -34.48 -3.73 -2.84
N LEU A 101 -34.65 -3.39 -1.56
CA LEU A 101 -35.88 -3.68 -0.85
C LEU A 101 -36.88 -2.57 -1.17
N THR A 102 -37.85 -2.85 -2.04
CA THR A 102 -38.82 -1.85 -2.50
C THR A 102 -40.09 -1.83 -1.66
N GLU A 103 -40.53 -3.00 -1.21
CA GLU A 103 -41.71 -3.22 -0.35
C GLU A 103 -41.44 -4.43 0.57
N PRO A 104 -42.21 -4.61 1.68
CA PRO A 104 -41.92 -5.65 2.67
C PRO A 104 -41.86 -7.07 2.09
N ASN A 105 -42.73 -7.36 1.11
CA ASN A 105 -42.81 -8.65 0.45
C ASN A 105 -42.30 -8.64 -0.99
N ARG A 106 -41.62 -7.57 -1.41
CA ARG A 106 -41.16 -7.41 -2.78
C ARG A 106 -39.79 -6.77 -2.82
N TRP A 107 -38.81 -7.56 -3.20
CA TRP A 107 -37.43 -7.14 -3.37
C TRP A 107 -37.07 -7.25 -4.85
N THR A 108 -36.20 -6.37 -5.31
CA THR A 108 -35.62 -6.45 -6.65
C THR A 108 -34.17 -6.87 -6.50
N ALA A 109 -33.80 -8.02 -7.04
CA ALA A 109 -32.44 -8.50 -7.08
C ALA A 109 -31.84 -8.21 -8.46
N GLU A 110 -30.72 -7.49 -8.49
CA GLU A 110 -29.94 -7.19 -9.68
C GLU A 110 -28.69 -8.08 -9.68
N VAL A 111 -28.46 -8.75 -10.79
CA VAL A 111 -27.30 -9.62 -11.00
C VAL A 111 -26.15 -8.75 -11.48
N LEU A 112 -25.08 -8.65 -10.68
CA LEU A 112 -23.93 -7.79 -10.98
C LEU A 112 -22.84 -8.55 -11.76
N GLU A 113 -22.86 -9.87 -11.71
CA GLU A 113 -21.89 -10.75 -12.35
C GLU A 113 -22.57 -11.93 -13.03
N ASP A 114 -22.07 -12.35 -14.19
CA ASP A 114 -22.61 -13.49 -14.93
C ASP A 114 -22.49 -14.77 -14.10
N TRP A 115 -23.61 -15.47 -13.91
CA TRP A 115 -23.64 -16.75 -13.22
C TRP A 115 -24.77 -17.62 -13.76
N PRO A 116 -24.51 -18.70 -14.52
CA PRO A 116 -25.56 -19.52 -15.10
C PRO A 116 -26.61 -19.98 -14.07
N PRO A 117 -27.92 -19.78 -14.32
CA PRO A 117 -28.56 -19.31 -15.56
C PRO A 117 -28.73 -17.79 -15.68
N PHE A 118 -28.20 -17.02 -14.75
CA PHE A 118 -28.30 -15.56 -14.67
C PHE A 118 -27.23 -14.85 -15.50
N TYR A 119 -27.61 -13.69 -16.04
CA TYR A 119 -26.73 -12.79 -16.76
C TYR A 119 -26.62 -11.44 -16.05
N ARG A 120 -25.47 -10.79 -16.18
CA ARG A 120 -25.20 -9.48 -15.62
C ARG A 120 -26.23 -8.47 -16.12
N GLY A 121 -26.72 -7.63 -15.21
CA GLY A 121 -27.77 -6.65 -15.44
C GLY A 121 -29.20 -7.23 -15.38
N GLN A 122 -29.36 -8.54 -15.25
CA GLN A 122 -30.67 -9.14 -15.05
C GLN A 122 -31.28 -8.67 -13.74
N GLN A 123 -32.55 -8.28 -13.79
CA GLN A 123 -33.34 -7.94 -12.61
C GLN A 123 -34.42 -8.98 -12.38
N LEU A 124 -34.52 -9.44 -11.15
CA LEU A 124 -35.47 -10.44 -10.70
C LEU A 124 -36.29 -9.87 -9.55
N ILE A 125 -37.60 -10.06 -9.62
CA ILE A 125 -38.50 -9.70 -8.52
C ILE A 125 -38.63 -10.93 -7.64
N VAL A 126 -38.20 -10.79 -6.39
CA VAL A 126 -38.16 -11.87 -5.42
C VAL A 126 -38.95 -11.48 -4.17
N THR A 127 -39.47 -12.47 -3.46
CA THR A 127 -40.09 -12.28 -2.15
C THR A 127 -39.20 -12.90 -1.07
N PRO A 128 -39.40 -12.56 0.22
CA PRO A 128 -38.67 -13.20 1.31
C PRO A 128 -38.81 -14.73 1.34
N THR A 129 -39.93 -15.25 0.82
CA THR A 129 -40.22 -16.69 0.76
C THR A 129 -39.70 -17.36 -0.51
N SER A 130 -39.68 -16.65 -1.65
CA SER A 130 -39.31 -17.26 -2.94
C SER A 130 -37.85 -17.07 -3.32
N TYR A 131 -37.11 -16.18 -2.66
CA TYR A 131 -35.75 -15.84 -3.12
C TYR A 131 -34.79 -17.04 -3.02
N ALA A 132 -34.96 -17.91 -2.01
CA ALA A 132 -34.07 -19.05 -1.80
C ALA A 132 -34.17 -20.06 -2.96
N ASP A 133 -35.40 -20.29 -3.44
CA ASP A 133 -35.68 -21.18 -4.55
C ASP A 133 -35.26 -20.54 -5.88
N GLN A 134 -35.53 -19.25 -6.07
CA GLN A 134 -35.13 -18.54 -7.29
C GLN A 134 -33.61 -18.50 -7.46
N PHE A 135 -32.86 -18.43 -6.37
CA PHE A 135 -31.39 -18.44 -6.38
C PHE A 135 -30.82 -19.78 -5.92
N GLU A 136 -31.53 -20.89 -6.12
CA GLU A 136 -31.13 -22.22 -5.65
C GLU A 136 -29.73 -22.62 -6.17
N THR A 137 -29.42 -22.37 -7.45
CA THR A 137 -28.10 -22.67 -8.02
C THR A 137 -26.98 -21.89 -7.35
N LEU A 138 -27.22 -20.60 -7.04
CA LEU A 138 -26.30 -19.75 -6.30
C LEU A 138 -26.19 -20.17 -4.84
N ARG A 139 -27.30 -20.58 -4.23
CA ARG A 139 -27.35 -21.09 -2.85
C ARG A 139 -26.51 -22.35 -2.73
N HIS A 140 -26.68 -23.32 -3.61
CA HIS A 140 -25.88 -24.54 -3.60
C HIS A 140 -24.39 -24.23 -3.73
N ALA A 141 -24.02 -23.34 -4.65
CA ALA A 141 -22.63 -22.93 -4.83
C ALA A 141 -22.06 -22.15 -3.62
N SER A 142 -22.87 -21.30 -2.98
CA SER A 142 -22.50 -20.44 -1.85
C SER A 142 -22.58 -21.10 -0.47
N PHE A 143 -23.35 -22.18 -0.32
CA PHE A 143 -23.70 -22.70 1.01
C PHE A 143 -23.45 -24.20 1.15
N ASP A 144 -23.96 -25.01 0.22
CA ASP A 144 -23.93 -26.47 0.37
C ASP A 144 -22.52 -27.05 0.25
N GLY A 145 -21.60 -26.34 -0.42
CA GLY A 145 -20.18 -26.70 -0.49
C GLY A 145 -19.33 -26.31 0.72
N ARG A 146 -19.83 -25.51 1.68
CA ARG A 146 -19.11 -24.92 2.84
C ARG A 146 -17.76 -24.21 2.58
N ILE A 147 -17.27 -24.17 1.35
CA ILE A 147 -15.94 -23.65 1.03
C ILE A 147 -15.92 -22.11 1.04
N CYS A 148 -16.99 -21.44 0.61
CA CYS A 148 -17.05 -19.98 0.56
C CYS A 148 -18.49 -19.46 0.46
N ARG A 149 -18.74 -18.17 0.74
CA ARG A 149 -20.03 -17.48 0.51
C ARG A 149 -19.90 -16.32 -0.47
N PHE A 150 -20.87 -16.13 -1.37
CA PHE A 150 -20.88 -14.95 -2.23
C PHE A 150 -21.29 -13.69 -1.47
N ALA A 151 -20.59 -12.59 -1.74
CA ALA A 151 -20.93 -11.29 -1.19
C ALA A 151 -22.08 -10.64 -1.99
N VAL A 152 -23.03 -10.05 -1.27
CA VAL A 152 -24.19 -9.37 -1.84
C VAL A 152 -24.38 -8.00 -1.19
N LEU A 153 -24.90 -7.06 -1.97
CA LEU A 153 -25.30 -5.75 -1.50
C LEU A 153 -26.79 -5.76 -1.16
N VAL A 154 -27.16 -5.05 -0.09
CA VAL A 154 -28.56 -4.80 0.26
C VAL A 154 -28.73 -3.30 0.41
N TYR A 155 -29.60 -2.74 -0.41
CA TYR A 155 -29.96 -1.33 -0.39
C TYR A 155 -31.26 -1.16 0.37
N ASP A 156 -31.21 -0.28 1.37
CA ASP A 156 -32.39 0.28 1.98
C ASP A 156 -33.04 1.29 1.02
N SER A 157 -34.36 1.36 1.03
CA SER A 157 -35.11 2.40 0.32
C SER A 157 -35.98 3.15 1.31
N ASP A 158 -36.30 4.41 1.01
CA ASP A 158 -37.12 5.27 1.88
C ASP A 158 -38.52 4.70 2.20
N ARG A 159 -38.91 3.60 1.56
CA ARG A 159 -40.21 2.94 1.68
C ARG A 159 -40.23 1.78 2.67
N ILE A 160 -39.09 1.39 3.23
CA ILE A 160 -38.97 0.22 4.12
C ILE A 160 -38.66 0.69 5.54
N THR A 161 -39.29 0.06 6.52
CA THR A 161 -38.98 0.32 7.93
C THR A 161 -37.68 -0.36 8.34
N LYS A 162 -36.99 0.20 9.35
CA LYS A 162 -35.78 -0.42 9.92
C LYS A 162 -35.98 -1.88 10.33
N ARG A 163 -37.18 -2.23 10.82
CA ARG A 163 -37.53 -3.59 11.21
C ARG A 163 -37.57 -4.53 10.00
N GLU A 164 -38.27 -4.14 8.94
CA GLU A 164 -38.37 -4.93 7.70
C GLU A 164 -37.00 -5.09 7.03
N TYR A 165 -36.16 -4.05 7.07
CA TYR A 165 -34.77 -4.13 6.62
C TYR A 165 -33.98 -5.18 7.42
N GLN A 166 -34.08 -5.17 8.74
CA GLN A 166 -33.43 -6.17 9.60
C GLN A 166 -33.95 -7.60 9.34
N GLU A 167 -35.26 -7.75 9.14
CA GLU A 167 -35.86 -9.04 8.80
C GLU A 167 -35.33 -9.55 7.44
N ALA A 168 -35.25 -8.69 6.43
CA ALA A 168 -34.65 -9.02 5.13
C ALA A 168 -33.17 -9.43 5.25
N LEU A 169 -32.38 -8.71 6.07
CA LEU A 169 -30.98 -9.06 6.32
C LEU A 169 -30.83 -10.45 6.95
N VAL A 170 -31.66 -10.79 7.93
CA VAL A 170 -31.64 -12.12 8.56
C VAL A 170 -31.91 -13.21 7.54
N VAL A 171 -32.88 -12.97 6.65
CA VAL A 171 -33.20 -13.90 5.57
C VAL A 171 -32.00 -14.07 4.63
N ILE A 172 -31.49 -12.99 4.04
CA ILE A 172 -30.42 -13.04 3.02
C ILE A 172 -29.10 -13.62 3.59
N ARG A 173 -28.75 -13.28 4.84
CA ARG A 173 -27.54 -13.76 5.54
C ARG A 173 -27.49 -15.27 5.72
N ARG A 174 -28.63 -15.95 5.57
CA ARG A 174 -28.71 -17.42 5.67
C ARG A 174 -27.87 -18.09 4.58
N TYR A 175 -27.81 -17.51 3.38
CA TYR A 175 -27.14 -18.12 2.22
C TYR A 175 -26.00 -17.27 1.64
N PHE A 176 -26.02 -15.96 1.87
CA PHE A 176 -25.05 -15.03 1.30
C PHE A 176 -24.32 -14.24 2.39
N TYR A 177 -23.17 -13.66 2.03
CA TYR A 177 -22.48 -12.68 2.86
C TYR A 177 -23.01 -11.29 2.54
N VAL A 178 -23.73 -10.65 3.46
CA VAL A 178 -24.23 -9.29 3.24
C VAL A 178 -23.13 -8.29 3.58
N ALA A 179 -22.68 -7.53 2.59
CA ALA A 179 -21.77 -6.44 2.81
C ALA A 179 -22.55 -5.21 3.29
N GLU A 180 -22.35 -4.84 4.56
CA GLU A 180 -22.86 -3.58 5.10
C GLU A 180 -22.06 -2.43 4.48
N ARG A 181 -22.74 -1.50 3.79
CA ARG A 181 -22.16 -0.19 3.53
C ARG A 181 -22.21 0.59 4.85
N TRP A 182 -21.02 0.84 5.41
CA TRP A 182 -20.82 1.86 6.43
C TRP A 182 -20.72 3.23 5.77
#